data_AF-A0A942ER71-F1
#
_entry.id   AF-A0A942ER71-F1
#
_cell.length_a   1.000
_cell.length_b   1.000
_cell.length_c   1.000
_cell.angle_alpha   90.00
_cell.angle_beta   90.00
_cell.angle_gamma   90.00
#
_symmetry.space_group_name_H-M   'P 1'
#
loop_
_entity.id
_entity.type
_entity.pdbx_description
1 polymer ?
#
loop_
_entity_poly.entity_id
_entity_poly.type
_entity_poly.pdbx_seq_one_letter_code
_entity_poly.pdbx_strand_id
1 'polypeptide(L)'
;MKQSIYLETTIVSYYTSKPSRDIIVLAHQEITRQWWPMAIKRYDVYISEVVIEEAGFGDMESAKRRLEALKDFPHLELNDKVEEMAQIYMERLEIPEKSFRDAAHLAIASIHHIDYLVTWNCTHLANGEVIRKLMKINESFGVHTPNYLHTRRVNGGMRDVERPDCSGSSKGR
;
A
#
# COMPACT_ATOMS: atom_id res chain seq x y z
N MET A 1 1.46 20.48 -9.64
CA MET A 1 0.94 19.79 -8.45
C MET A 1 1.69 18.48 -8.30
N LYS A 2 1.98 18.05 -7.08
CA LYS A 2 2.55 16.71 -6.86
C LYS A 2 1.42 15.69 -7.03
N GLN A 3 1.79 14.48 -7.44
CA GLN A 3 0.84 13.37 -7.45
C GLN A 3 0.68 12.84 -6.03
N SER A 4 -0.51 12.33 -5.73
CA SER A 4 -0.87 11.75 -4.45
C SER A 4 -0.47 10.28 -4.38
N ILE A 5 0.08 9.85 -3.25
CA ILE A 5 0.35 8.44 -2.97
C ILE A 5 -0.30 8.03 -1.66
N TYR A 6 -0.86 6.83 -1.64
CA TYR A 6 -1.37 6.19 -0.43
C TYR A 6 -0.46 5.04 -0.04
N LEU A 7 0.08 5.10 1.19
CA LEU A 7 0.96 4.07 1.71
C LEU A 7 0.14 3.01 2.43
N GLU A 8 0.21 1.78 1.94
CA GLU A 8 -0.28 0.63 2.70
C GLU A 8 0.76 0.20 3.75
N THR A 9 0.30 -0.45 4.82
CA THR A 9 1.07 -0.74 6.05
C THR A 9 2.37 -1.53 5.80
N THR A 10 2.43 -2.38 4.79
CA THR A 10 3.67 -3.08 4.45
C THR A 10 4.82 -2.11 4.19
N ILE A 11 4.58 -0.94 3.60
CA ILE A 11 5.63 0.03 3.27
C ILE A 11 6.34 0.53 4.54
N VAL A 12 5.60 1.03 5.53
CA VAL A 12 6.20 1.50 6.78
C VAL A 12 6.83 0.35 7.57
N SER A 13 6.25 -0.85 7.47
CA SER A 13 6.81 -2.05 8.09
C SER A 13 8.18 -2.39 7.51
N TYR A 14 8.34 -2.38 6.20
CA TYR A 14 9.63 -2.61 5.55
C TYR A 14 10.64 -1.48 5.84
N TYR A 15 10.19 -0.22 5.88
CA TYR A 15 11.03 0.93 6.18
C TYR A 15 11.70 0.83 7.57
N THR A 16 10.90 0.49 8.60
CA THR A 16 11.31 0.57 10.02
C THR A 16 11.78 -0.75 10.64
N SER A 17 11.59 -1.86 9.94
CA SER A 17 12.01 -3.19 10.40
C SER A 17 13.52 -3.31 10.51
N LYS A 18 14.00 -4.18 11.39
CA LYS A 18 15.41 -4.60 11.40
C LYS A 18 15.74 -5.42 10.14
N PRO A 19 17.00 -5.43 9.68
CA PRO A 19 17.44 -6.28 8.57
C PRO A 19 16.96 -7.73 8.73
N SER A 20 16.20 -8.22 7.74
CA SER A 20 15.78 -9.62 7.71
C SER A 20 16.92 -10.55 7.30
N ARG A 21 16.88 -11.80 7.75
CA ARG A 21 17.75 -12.88 7.23
C ARG A 21 17.23 -13.48 5.93
N ASP A 22 15.95 -13.26 5.63
CA ASP A 22 15.35 -13.62 4.34
C ASP A 22 15.80 -12.58 3.30
N ILE A 23 16.46 -13.05 2.24
CA ILE A 23 17.08 -12.20 1.21
C ILE A 23 16.04 -11.38 0.45
N ILE A 24 14.86 -11.96 0.21
CA ILE A 24 13.75 -11.28 -0.48
C ILE A 24 13.22 -10.15 0.40
N VAL A 25 12.93 -10.46 1.66
CA VAL A 25 12.44 -9.48 2.63
C VAL A 25 13.48 -8.37 2.81
N LEU A 26 14.76 -8.72 2.92
CA LEU A 26 15.86 -7.76 3.03
C LEU A 26 15.95 -6.86 1.80
N ALA A 27 15.73 -7.38 0.60
CA ALA A 27 15.69 -6.59 -0.62
C ALA A 27 14.54 -5.56 -0.60
N HIS A 28 13.32 -5.97 -0.23
CA HIS A 28 12.20 -5.03 -0.07
C HIS A 28 12.47 -3.96 1.00
N GLN A 29 13.09 -4.33 2.12
CA GLN A 29 13.52 -3.36 3.15
C GLN A 29 14.49 -2.33 2.57
N GLU A 30 15.52 -2.78 1.86
CA GLU A 30 16.55 -1.90 1.31
C GLU A 30 15.99 -0.98 0.22
N ILE A 31 15.15 -1.53 -0.65
CA ILE A 31 14.43 -0.77 -1.67
C ILE A 31 13.57 0.31 -1.01
N THR A 32 12.77 -0.05 -0.01
CA THR A 32 11.88 0.89 0.69
C THR A 32 12.67 1.98 1.41
N ARG A 33 13.77 1.65 2.08
CA ARG A 33 14.62 2.63 2.78
C ARG A 33 15.27 3.64 1.83
N GLN A 34 15.68 3.21 0.65
CA GLN A 34 16.22 4.13 -0.36
C GLN A 34 15.13 5.01 -1.00
N TRP A 35 13.96 4.44 -1.25
CA TRP A 35 12.85 5.13 -1.90
C TRP A 35 12.14 6.12 -1.00
N TRP A 36 11.89 5.77 0.27
CA TRP A 36 11.13 6.60 1.22
C TRP A 36 11.56 8.08 1.27
N PRO A 37 12.84 8.43 1.48
CA PRO A 37 13.25 9.84 1.53
C PRO A 37 13.10 10.58 0.20
N MET A 38 13.07 9.87 -0.93
CA MET A 38 12.77 10.45 -2.24
C MET A 38 11.27 10.66 -2.41
N ALA A 39 10.47 9.67 -2.00
CA ALA A 39 9.02 9.67 -2.13
C ALA A 39 8.37 10.83 -1.38
N ILE A 40 8.73 11.01 -0.10
CA ILE A 40 8.19 12.09 0.75
C ILE A 40 8.48 13.50 0.21
N LYS A 41 9.51 13.65 -0.63
CA LYS A 41 9.83 14.93 -1.28
C LYS A 41 9.08 15.11 -2.59
N ARG A 42 8.81 14.02 -3.31
CA ARG A 42 8.26 14.00 -4.66
C ARG A 42 6.73 13.99 -4.70
N TYR A 43 6.09 13.32 -3.75
CA TYR A 43 4.65 13.08 -3.73
C TYR A 43 3.97 13.75 -2.55
N ASP A 44 2.66 13.92 -2.65
CA ASP A 44 1.80 14.20 -1.51
C ASP A 44 1.40 12.85 -0.89
N VAL A 45 1.91 12.59 0.32
CA VAL A 45 1.83 11.27 0.97
C VAL A 45 0.62 11.22 1.88
N TYR A 46 -0.19 10.18 1.74
CA TYR A 46 -1.38 9.95 2.54
C TYR A 46 -1.35 8.56 3.18
N ILE A 47 -1.97 8.47 4.35
CA ILE A 47 -2.25 7.21 5.07
C ILE A 47 -3.70 7.23 5.55
N SER A 48 -4.13 6.23 6.31
CA SER A 48 -5.48 6.18 6.90
C SER A 48 -5.42 5.58 8.30
N GLU A 49 -6.55 5.63 9.01
CA GLU A 49 -6.69 4.97 10.30
C GLU A 49 -6.40 3.47 10.22
N VAL A 50 -6.75 2.80 9.11
CA VAL A 50 -6.43 1.38 8.87
C VAL A 50 -4.92 1.15 8.95
N VAL A 51 -4.12 2.05 8.35
CA VAL A 51 -2.65 1.96 8.40
C VAL A 51 -2.12 2.15 9.82
N ILE A 52 -2.72 3.05 10.60
CA ILE A 52 -2.34 3.32 11.99
C ILE A 52 -2.63 2.11 12.88
N GLU A 53 -3.84 1.55 12.77
CA GLU A 53 -4.24 0.35 13.52
C GLU A 53 -3.30 -0.82 13.22
N GLU A 54 -3.01 -1.07 11.95
CA GLU A 54 -2.12 -2.16 11.56
C GLU A 54 -0.67 -1.92 11.97
N ALA A 55 -0.20 -0.67 11.87
CA ALA A 55 1.11 -0.27 12.36
C ALA A 55 1.24 -0.48 13.88
N GLY A 56 0.13 -0.45 14.62
CA GLY A 56 0.06 -0.72 16.06
C GLY A 56 0.23 -2.18 16.45
N PHE A 57 0.03 -3.14 15.54
CA PHE A 57 0.04 -4.57 15.89
C PHE A 57 1.44 -5.18 16.07
N GLY A 58 1.55 -6.19 16.93
CA GLY A 58 2.78 -6.96 17.14
C GLY A 58 3.67 -6.42 18.25
N ASP A 59 4.99 -6.55 18.09
CA ASP A 59 5.99 -6.13 19.07
C ASP A 59 5.95 -4.61 19.33
N MET A 60 5.91 -4.22 20.61
CA MET A 60 5.72 -2.83 21.04
C MET A 60 6.78 -1.88 20.49
N GLU A 61 8.04 -2.29 20.50
CA GLU A 61 9.14 -1.47 19.95
C GLU A 61 9.02 -1.30 18.44
N SER A 62 8.56 -2.34 17.74
CA SER A 62 8.34 -2.30 16.30
C SER A 62 7.13 -1.45 15.92
N ALA A 63 6.04 -1.54 16.68
CA ALA A 63 4.87 -0.68 16.52
C ALA A 63 5.22 0.79 16.75
N LYS A 64 5.97 1.10 17.81
CA LYS A 64 6.44 2.45 18.11
C LYS A 64 7.25 3.05 16.96
N ARG A 65 8.19 2.28 16.37
CA ARG A 65 8.98 2.77 15.21
C ARG A 65 8.11 3.05 13.99
N ARG A 66 7.11 2.22 13.70
CA ARG A 66 6.19 2.46 12.58
C ARG A 66 5.35 3.71 12.79
N LEU A 67 4.70 3.83 13.95
CA LEU A 67 3.87 4.99 14.28
C LEU A 67 4.66 6.30 14.26
N GLU A 68 5.88 6.30 14.80
CA GLU A 68 6.76 7.47 14.75
C GLU A 68 7.10 7.90 13.30
N ALA A 69 7.26 6.94 12.38
CA ALA A 69 7.53 7.23 10.98
C ALA A 69 6.30 7.75 10.21
N LEU A 70 5.08 7.54 10.72
CA LEU A 70 3.83 7.94 10.09
C LEU A 70 3.24 9.26 10.60
N LYS A 71 3.69 9.72 11.78
CA LYS A 71 3.04 10.78 12.57
C LYS A 71 2.76 12.10 11.83
N ASP A 72 3.56 12.42 10.81
CA ASP A 72 3.51 13.70 10.10
C ASP A 72 2.68 13.61 8.80
N PHE A 73 2.16 12.43 8.44
CA PHE A 73 1.37 12.26 7.23
C PHE A 73 -0.11 12.54 7.47
N PRO A 74 -0.82 13.19 6.52
CA PRO A 74 -2.26 13.36 6.57
C PRO A 74 -3.00 12.02 6.49
N HIS A 75 -4.08 11.92 7.28
CA HIS A 75 -4.94 10.74 7.32
C HIS A 75 -6.17 10.95 6.44
N LEU A 76 -6.43 9.99 5.56
CA LEU A 76 -7.68 9.86 4.82
C LEU A 76 -8.73 9.24 5.72
N GLU A 77 -9.92 9.85 5.70
CA GLU A 77 -11.05 9.44 6.51
C GLU A 77 -11.66 8.12 6.00
N LEU A 78 -11.99 7.24 6.94
CA LEU A 78 -12.84 6.08 6.70
C LEU A 78 -14.30 6.54 6.86
N ASN A 79 -14.94 6.88 5.75
CA ASN A 79 -16.35 7.30 5.72
C ASN A 79 -17.24 6.21 5.12
N ASP A 80 -18.56 6.40 5.21
CA ASP A 80 -19.56 5.43 4.75
C ASP A 80 -19.32 4.97 3.30
N LYS A 81 -18.89 5.87 2.40
CA LYS A 81 -18.61 5.49 0.99
C LYS A 81 -17.42 4.56 0.87
N VAL A 82 -16.40 4.74 1.71
CA VAL A 82 -15.24 3.84 1.75
C VAL A 82 -15.66 2.48 2.29
N GLU A 83 -16.48 2.44 3.34
CA GLU A 83 -16.97 1.18 3.92
C GLU A 83 -17.85 0.41 2.92
N GLU A 84 -18.78 1.09 2.26
CA GLU A 84 -19.61 0.52 1.20
C GLU A 84 -18.77 -0.07 0.06
N MET A 85 -17.77 0.69 -0.43
CA MET A 85 -16.88 0.19 -1.48
C MET A 85 -15.98 -0.95 -1.01
N ALA A 86 -15.52 -0.94 0.24
CA ALA A 86 -14.75 -2.04 0.80
C ALA A 86 -15.57 -3.33 0.83
N GLN A 87 -16.85 -3.27 1.23
CA GLN A 87 -17.75 -4.42 1.20
C GLN A 87 -17.95 -4.96 -0.22
N ILE A 88 -18.17 -4.07 -1.20
CA ILE A 88 -18.28 -4.45 -2.62
C ILE A 88 -17.01 -5.15 -3.10
N TYR A 89 -15.83 -4.65 -2.72
CA TYR A 89 -14.57 -5.28 -3.05
C TYR A 89 -14.41 -6.65 -2.40
N MET A 90 -14.82 -6.82 -1.15
CA MET A 90 -14.77 -8.12 -0.50
C MET A 90 -15.58 -9.17 -1.24
N GLU A 91 -16.82 -8.82 -1.60
CA GLU A 91 -17.70 -9.72 -2.33
C GLU A 91 -17.16 -10.03 -3.73
N ARG A 92 -16.81 -9.00 -4.51
CA ARG A 92 -16.50 -9.16 -5.94
C ARG A 92 -15.06 -9.57 -6.24
N LEU A 93 -14.13 -9.31 -5.33
CA LEU A 93 -12.74 -9.79 -5.43
C LEU A 93 -12.53 -11.11 -4.69
N GLU A 94 -13.58 -11.66 -4.07
CA GLU A 94 -13.53 -12.89 -3.26
C GLU A 94 -12.48 -12.79 -2.14
N ILE A 95 -12.33 -11.59 -1.56
CA ILE A 95 -11.40 -11.36 -0.46
C ILE A 95 -12.00 -12.01 0.79
N PRO A 96 -11.29 -12.94 1.45
CA PRO A 96 -11.79 -13.57 2.67
C PRO A 96 -12.12 -12.53 3.74
N GLU A 97 -13.14 -12.76 4.58
CA GLU A 97 -13.55 -11.82 5.62
C GLU A 97 -12.41 -11.38 6.55
N LYS A 98 -11.48 -12.29 6.84
CA LYS A 98 -10.26 -12.02 7.62
C LYS A 98 -9.31 -10.98 7.01
N SER A 99 -9.52 -10.61 5.75
CA SER A 99 -8.74 -9.67 4.96
C SER A 99 -9.52 -8.39 4.64
N PHE A 100 -10.52 -8.03 5.44
CA PHE A 100 -11.27 -6.76 5.30
C PHE A 100 -10.34 -5.55 5.08
N ARG A 101 -9.23 -5.49 5.82
CA ARG A 101 -8.27 -4.38 5.73
C ARG A 101 -7.65 -4.22 4.34
N ASP A 102 -7.42 -5.32 3.61
CA ASP A 102 -6.96 -5.26 2.21
C ASP A 102 -7.99 -4.56 1.32
N ALA A 103 -9.27 -4.89 1.47
CA ALA A 103 -10.35 -4.22 0.74
C ALA A 103 -10.48 -2.74 1.13
N ALA A 104 -10.29 -2.41 2.40
CA ALA A 104 -10.30 -1.03 2.88
C ALA A 104 -9.18 -0.19 2.25
N HIS A 105 -7.94 -0.71 2.13
CA HIS A 105 -6.86 0.02 1.44
C HIS A 105 -7.22 0.36 -0.01
N LEU A 106 -7.83 -0.57 -0.75
CA LEU A 106 -8.29 -0.33 -2.12
C LEU A 106 -9.40 0.73 -2.16
N ALA A 107 -10.37 0.65 -1.25
CA ALA A 107 -11.51 1.55 -1.19
C ALA A 107 -11.09 2.97 -0.83
N ILE A 108 -10.20 3.14 0.14
CA ILE A 108 -9.66 4.43 0.54
C ILE A 108 -8.95 5.10 -0.64
N ALA A 109 -8.03 4.39 -1.31
CA ALA A 109 -7.30 4.94 -2.43
C ALA A 109 -8.24 5.28 -3.62
N SER A 110 -9.28 4.50 -3.83
CA SER A 110 -10.26 4.70 -4.91
C SER A 110 -11.21 5.87 -4.63
N ILE A 111 -11.84 5.93 -3.46
CA ILE A 111 -12.82 6.97 -3.08
C ILE A 111 -12.16 8.33 -2.90
N HIS A 112 -10.95 8.38 -2.36
CA HIS A 112 -10.20 9.64 -2.18
C HIS A 112 -9.41 10.07 -3.42
N HIS A 113 -9.63 9.42 -4.57
CA HIS A 113 -9.00 9.77 -5.85
C HIS A 113 -7.47 9.80 -5.80
N ILE A 114 -6.85 8.86 -5.10
CA ILE A 114 -5.40 8.78 -4.98
C ILE A 114 -4.79 8.33 -6.31
N ASP A 115 -3.75 9.02 -6.76
CA ASP A 115 -3.09 8.71 -8.04
C ASP A 115 -2.40 7.35 -7.97
N TYR A 116 -1.70 7.06 -6.85
CA TYR A 116 -1.03 5.78 -6.66
C TYR A 116 -1.22 5.10 -5.30
N LEU A 117 -1.50 3.81 -5.33
CA LEU A 117 -1.36 2.90 -4.21
C LEU A 117 0.06 2.33 -4.16
N VAL A 118 0.71 2.43 -3.00
CA VAL A 118 2.04 1.86 -2.74
C VAL A 118 1.91 0.71 -1.76
N THR A 119 2.27 -0.51 -2.19
CA THR A 119 2.15 -1.71 -1.37
C THR A 119 3.16 -2.77 -1.79
N TRP A 120 3.64 -3.56 -0.83
CA TRP A 120 4.35 -4.82 -1.07
C TRP A 120 3.44 -6.05 -0.95
N ASN A 121 2.14 -5.88 -0.67
CA ASN A 121 1.16 -6.96 -0.61
C ASN A 121 0.75 -7.40 -2.02
N CYS A 122 1.64 -8.16 -2.66
CA CYS A 122 1.43 -8.75 -3.98
C CYS A 122 0.44 -9.91 -4.01
N THR A 123 0.02 -10.42 -2.86
CA THR A 123 -0.93 -11.53 -2.77
C THR A 123 -2.35 -11.02 -2.91
N HIS A 124 -2.69 -9.95 -2.19
CA HIS A 124 -4.07 -9.49 -2.06
C HIS A 124 -4.33 -8.12 -2.72
N LEU A 125 -3.30 -7.29 -2.93
CA LEU A 125 -3.46 -5.93 -3.47
C LEU A 125 -2.83 -5.76 -4.85
N ALA A 126 -1.53 -6.02 -4.97
CA ALA A 126 -0.75 -5.79 -6.20
C ALA A 126 -0.73 -7.01 -7.14
N ASN A 127 -1.75 -7.88 -7.08
CA ASN A 127 -1.89 -9.02 -7.98
C ASN A 127 -2.56 -8.60 -9.29
N GLY A 128 -2.00 -8.98 -10.44
CA GLY A 128 -2.56 -8.61 -11.75
C GLY A 128 -4.00 -9.06 -11.99
N GLU A 129 -4.45 -10.16 -11.40
CA GLU A 129 -5.87 -10.58 -11.45
C GLU A 129 -6.75 -9.67 -10.59
N VAL A 130 -6.32 -9.39 -9.36
CA VAL A 130 -7.02 -8.45 -8.45
C VAL A 130 -7.16 -7.09 -9.12
N ILE A 131 -6.08 -6.55 -9.68
CA ILE A 131 -6.06 -5.25 -10.36
C ILE A 131 -7.04 -5.24 -11.53
N ARG A 132 -7.05 -6.28 -12.37
CA ARG A 132 -8.00 -6.36 -13.49
C ARG A 132 -9.46 -6.43 -13.02
N LYS A 133 -9.75 -7.18 -11.96
CA LYS A 133 -11.10 -7.23 -11.38
C LYS A 133 -11.48 -5.88 -10.77
N LEU A 134 -10.58 -5.25 -10.03
CA LEU A 134 -10.75 -3.94 -9.41
C LEU A 134 -11.10 -2.87 -10.46
N MET A 135 -10.36 -2.81 -11.56
CA MET A 135 -10.63 -1.88 -12.67
C MET A 135 -12.06 -2.04 -13.20
N LYS A 136 -12.51 -3.27 -13.44
CA LYS A 136 -13.87 -3.55 -13.93
C LYS A 136 -14.94 -3.17 -12.92
N ILE A 137 -14.69 -3.44 -11.63
CA ILE A 137 -15.61 -3.08 -10.55
C ILE A 137 -15.72 -1.56 -10.50
N ASN A 138 -14.60 -0.85 -10.40
CA ASN A 138 -14.58 0.61 -10.30
C ASN A 138 -15.23 1.27 -11.51
N GLU A 139 -14.97 0.78 -12.71
CA GLU A 139 -15.65 1.23 -13.94
C GLU A 139 -17.18 1.06 -13.84
N SER A 140 -17.66 -0.09 -13.34
CA SER A 140 -19.10 -0.34 -13.18
C SER A 140 -19.79 0.55 -12.14
N PHE A 141 -19.03 1.09 -11.18
CA PHE A 141 -19.54 2.00 -10.14
C PHE A 141 -19.17 3.48 -10.38
N GLY A 142 -18.46 3.80 -11.48
CA GLY A 142 -17.98 5.16 -11.75
C GLY A 142 -16.96 5.67 -10.72
N VAL A 143 -16.22 4.77 -10.08
CA VAL A 143 -15.21 5.08 -9.05
C VAL A 143 -13.83 5.15 -9.69
N HIS A 144 -12.94 5.99 -9.13
CA HIS A 144 -11.54 6.08 -9.59
C HIS A 144 -10.76 4.79 -9.31
N THR A 145 -9.81 4.42 -10.16
CA THR A 145 -8.89 3.31 -9.91
C THR A 145 -7.47 3.86 -9.73
N PRO A 146 -6.85 3.67 -8.55
CA PRO A 146 -5.47 4.09 -8.34
C PRO A 146 -4.52 3.27 -9.22
N ASN A 147 -3.47 3.91 -9.72
CA ASN A 147 -2.35 3.19 -10.30
C ASN A 147 -1.52 2.55 -9.18
N TYR A 148 -0.65 1.60 -9.54
CA TYR A 148 0.26 0.98 -8.57
C TYR A 148 1.65 1.56 -8.77
N LEU A 149 2.22 2.14 -7.72
CA LEU A 149 3.58 2.66 -7.75
C LEU A 149 4.53 1.64 -7.14
N HIS A 150 5.45 1.16 -7.97
CA HIS A 150 6.56 0.33 -7.53
C HIS A 150 7.87 1.06 -7.78
N THR A 151 8.86 0.76 -6.97
CA THR A 151 10.17 1.36 -7.10
C THR A 151 11.19 0.27 -7.38
N ARG A 152 12.00 0.48 -8.43
CA ARG A 152 13.00 -0.48 -8.86
C ARG A 152 14.34 0.20 -9.00
N ARG A 153 15.39 -0.51 -8.58
CA ARG A 153 16.76 -0.10 -8.84
C ARG A 153 17.11 -0.35 -10.31
N VAL A 154 17.55 0.69 -11.00
CA VAL A 154 18.02 0.65 -12.39
C VAL A 154 19.46 1.17 -12.46
N ASN A 155 20.13 0.94 -13.59
CA ASN A 155 21.44 1.54 -13.83
C ASN A 155 21.32 3.08 -13.74
N GLY A 156 22.00 3.67 -12.76
CA GLY A 156 21.97 5.11 -12.49
C GLY A 156 21.06 5.56 -11.34
N GLY A 157 20.41 4.66 -10.59
CA GLY A 157 19.70 5.01 -9.36
C GLY A 157 18.32 4.34 -9.20
N MET A 158 17.50 4.89 -8.31
CA MET A 158 16.13 4.43 -8.07
C MET A 158 15.18 5.05 -9.09
N ARG A 159 14.27 4.27 -9.68
CA ARG A 159 13.18 4.78 -10.53
C ARG A 159 11.84 4.23 -10.10
N ASP A 160 10.85 5.11 -10.16
CA ASP A 160 9.45 4.77 -9.98
C ASP A 160 8.88 4.20 -11.29
N VAL A 161 8.06 3.15 -11.16
CA VAL A 161 7.42 2.43 -12.26
C VAL A 161 5.95 2.25 -11.92
N GLU A 162 5.08 2.61 -12.87
CA GLU A 162 3.62 2.56 -12.73
C GLU A 162 3.05 1.20 -13.11
N ARG A 163 3.67 0.13 -12.60
CA ARG A 163 3.19 -1.24 -12.78
C ARG A 163 3.49 -2.04 -11.53
N PRO A 164 2.62 -3.00 -11.16
CA PRO A 164 2.95 -3.98 -10.14
C PRO A 164 4.19 -4.77 -10.57
N ASP A 165 5.29 -4.59 -9.85
CA ASP A 165 6.49 -5.44 -9.97
C ASP A 165 6.57 -6.33 -8.73
N CYS A 166 5.88 -7.46 -8.81
CA CYS A 166 5.87 -8.48 -7.78
C CYS A 166 6.97 -9.53 -7.96
N SER A 167 7.98 -9.25 -8.81
CA SER A 167 9.07 -10.20 -9.02
C SER A 167 9.85 -10.40 -7.72
N GLY A 168 9.76 -11.61 -7.16
CA GLY A 168 10.43 -11.97 -5.92
C GLY A 168 9.57 -11.93 -4.66
N SER A 169 8.28 -11.56 -4.69
CA SER A 169 7.40 -11.65 -3.51
C SER A 169 7.22 -13.11 -3.06
N SER A 170 7.97 -13.53 -2.04
CA SER A 170 7.76 -14.81 -1.37
C SER A 170 6.38 -14.83 -0.70
N LYS A 171 5.54 -15.81 -1.03
CA LYS A 171 4.44 -16.24 -0.16
C LYS A 171 5.04 -16.64 1.20
N GLY A 172 4.85 -15.84 2.24
CA GLY A 172 5.27 -16.13 3.61
C GLY A 172 5.16 -14.86 4.44
N ARG A 173 4.23 -14.73 5.38
CA ARG A 173 3.84 -15.67 6.44
C ARG A 173 2.35 -15.60 6.73
#